data_AF-A0A528VAH1-F1
#
_entry.id   AF-A0A528VAH1-F1
#
_cell.length_a   1.000
_cell.length_b   1.000
_cell.length_c   1.000
_cell.angle_alpha   90.00
_cell.angle_beta   90.00
_cell.angle_gamma   90.00
#
_symmetry.space_group_name_H-M   'P 1'
#
loop_
_entity.id
_entity.type
_entity.pdbx_description
1 polymer ?
#
loop_
_entity_poly.entity_id
_entity_poly.type
_entity_poly.pdbx_seq_one_letter_code
_entity_poly.pdbx_strand_id
1 'polypeptide(L)' 'MSDLTHLTISQARAKLRAREITATEITEAYLQAIERANPALNAYVVVTDDR' A
#
# COMPACT_ATOMS: atom_id res chain seq x y z
N MET A 1 6.43 -8.37 -7.26
CA MET A 1 5.43 -7.30 -7.12
C MET A 1 5.95 -6.34 -6.07
N SER A 2 7.05 -5.67 -6.41
CA SER A 2 7.07 -4.24 -6.78
C SER A 2 6.94 -3.37 -5.53
N ASP A 3 8.07 -2.76 -5.18
CA ASP A 3 8.40 -1.82 -4.10
C ASP A 3 7.50 -0.59 -3.98
N LEU A 4 6.22 -0.67 -4.36
CA LEU A 4 5.24 0.41 -4.20
C LEU A 4 5.13 0.85 -2.74
N THR A 5 5.32 -0.08 -1.79
CA THR A 5 5.34 0.20 -0.36
C THR A 5 6.64 0.86 0.13
N HIS A 6 7.72 0.81 -0.67
CA HIS A 6 9.01 1.45 -0.37
C HIS A 6 9.15 2.84 -1.00
N LEU A 7 8.18 3.26 -1.82
CA LEU A 7 8.13 4.62 -2.34
C LEU A 7 7.85 5.60 -1.20
N THR A 8 8.54 6.74 -1.24
CA THR A 8 8.12 7.88 -0.42
C THR A 8 6.76 8.39 -0.90
N ILE A 9 5.98 9.00 -0.01
CA ILE A 9 4.69 9.64 -0.37
C ILE A 9 4.88 10.63 -1.53
N SER A 10 6.01 11.34 -1.58
CA SER A 10 6.33 12.26 -2.68
C SER A 10 6.50 11.54 -4.02
N GLN A 11 7.17 10.38 -4.05
CA GLN A 11 7.33 9.57 -5.26
C GLN A 11 6.02 8.90 -5.67
N ALA A 12 5.25 8.35 -4.73
CA ALA A 12 3.94 7.77 -4.98
C ALA A 12 2.99 8.83 -5.60
N ARG A 13 2.97 10.05 -5.04
CA ARG A 13 2.19 11.17 -5.59
C ARG A 13 2.61 11.56 -6.99
N ALA A 14 3.91 11.58 -7.29
CA ALA A 14 4.41 11.89 -8.62
C ALA A 14 3.96 10.82 -9.64
N LYS A 15 4.08 9.55 -9.30
CA LYS A 15 3.67 8.42 -10.15
C LYS A 15 2.15 8.36 -10.37
N LEU A 16 1.35 8.66 -9.35
CA LEU A 16 -0.10 8.82 -9.48
C LEU A 16 -0.47 9.93 -10.47
N ARG A 17 0.21 11.09 -10.39
CA ARG A 17 0.01 12.19 -11.35
C ARG A 17 0.46 11.84 -12.76
N ALA A 18 1.55 11.08 -12.88
CA ALA A 18 2.05 10.56 -14.14
C ALA A 18 1.18 9.42 -14.72
N ARG A 19 0.16 8.95 -13.98
CA ARG A 19 -0.69 7.80 -14.33
C ARG A 19 0.10 6.51 -14.56
N GLU A 20 1.27 6.40 -13.93
CA GLU A 20 2.09 5.19 -13.95
C GLU A 20 1.56 4.11 -13.01
N ILE A 21 0.82 4.54 -11.98
CA ILE A 21 0.17 3.69 -10.99
C ILE A 21 -1.20 4.28 -10.65
N THR A 22 -2.13 3.44 -10.23
CA THR A 22 -3.45 3.84 -9.77
C THR A 22 -3.51 3.90 -8.25
N ALA A 23 -4.48 4.65 -7.72
CA ALA A 23 -4.74 4.70 -6.28
C ALA A 23 -5.10 3.30 -5.75
N THR A 24 -5.86 2.52 -6.52
CA THR A 24 -6.25 1.15 -6.17
C THR A 24 -5.04 0.23 -6.04
N GLU A 25 -4.12 0.24 -7.01
CA GLU A 25 -2.92 -0.60 -6.97
C GLU A 25 -2.02 -0.30 -5.75
N ILE A 26 -1.89 0.97 -5.37
CA ILE A 26 -1.13 1.35 -4.17
C ILE A 26 -1.81 0.82 -2.92
N THR A 27 -3.13 1.02 -2.80
CA THR A 27 -3.90 0.56 -1.64
C THR A 27 -3.84 -0.95 -1.50
N GLU A 28 -4.05 -1.70 -2.58
CA GLU A 28 -3.94 -3.16 -2.59
C GLU A 28 -2.53 -3.63 -2.19
N ALA A 29 -1.48 -2.96 -2.67
CA ALA A 29 -0.11 -3.28 -2.30
C ALA A 29 0.15 -3.10 -0.78
N TYR A 30 -0.39 -2.03 -0.18
CA TYR A 30 -0.29 -1.82 1.27
C TYR A 30 -1.13 -2.83 2.05
N LEU A 31 -2.35 -3.14 1.63
CA LEU A 31 -3.20 -4.15 2.28
C LEU A 31 -2.52 -5.52 2.30
N GLN A 32 -1.94 -5.96 1.18
CA GLN A 32 -1.19 -7.22 1.12
C GLN A 32 0.06 -7.21 2.01
N ALA A 33 0.73 -6.06 2.17
CA ALA A 33 1.86 -5.94 3.09
C ALA A 33 1.40 -6.03 4.55
N ILE A 34 0.26 -5.42 4.87
CA ILE A 34 -0.37 -5.50 6.19
C ILE A 34 -0.77 -6.94 6.49
N GLU A 35 -1.44 -7.64 5.58
CA GLU A 35 -1.83 -9.06 5.78
C GLU A 35 -0.63 -9.96 6.12
N ARG A 36 0.51 -9.75 5.47
CA ARG A 36 1.72 -10.55 5.71
C ARG A 36 2.46 -10.16 6.99
N ALA A 37 2.50 -8.88 7.34
CA ALA A 37 3.32 -8.37 8.43
C ALA A 37 2.56 -8.20 9.76
N ASN A 38 1.26 -7.88 9.70
CA ASN A 38 0.45 -7.61 10.89
C ASN A 38 0.36 -8.79 11.87
N PRO A 39 0.30 -10.08 11.44
CA PRO A 39 0.31 -11.20 12.39
C PRO A 39 1.55 -11.27 13.28
N ALA A 40 2.69 -10.73 12.81
CA ALA A 40 3.93 -10.69 13.58
C ALA A 40 4.11 -9.38 14.35
N LEU A 41 3.64 -8.26 13.78
CA LEU A 41 3.84 -6.92 14.34
C LEU A 41 2.70 -6.49 15.29
N ASN A 42 1.50 -7.04 15.13
CA ASN A 42 0.27 -6.61 15.80
C ASN A 42 0.10 -5.08 15.78
N ALA A 43 0.43 -4.45 14.64
CA ALA A 43 0.45 -3.00 14.48
C ALA A 43 -0.93 -2.41 14.14
N TYR A 44 -1.81 -3.21 13.55
CA TYR A 44 -3.17 -2.84 13.16
C TYR A 44 -4.17 -3.67 13.96
N VAL A 45 -5.08 -2.96 14.65
CA VAL A 45 -6.12 -3.57 15.49
C VAL A 45 -7.26 -4.13 14.65
N VAL A 46 -7.69 -3.39 13.62
CA VAL A 46 -8.70 -3.80 12.63
C VAL A 46 -8.24 -3.32 11.27
N VAL A 47 -8.25 -4.21 10.29
CA VAL A 47 -8.01 -3.86 8.88
C VAL A 47 -9.37 -3.69 8.23
N THR A 48 -9.60 -2.53 7.60
CA THR A 48 -10.82 -2.24 6.81
C THR A 48 -10.48 -2.35 5.33
N ASP A 49 -10.46 -3.58 4.83
CA ASP A 49 -10.29 -3.91 3.41
C ASP A 49 -11.63 -3.94 2.66
N ASP A 50 -12.71 -3.44 3.30
CA ASP A 50 -14.04 -3.30 2.71
C ASP A 50 -14.00 -2.47 1.43
N ARG A 51 -14.63 -3.01 0.39
CA ARG A 51 -14.53 -2.55 -0.99
C ARG A 51 -15.71 -1.70 -1.44
#